data_AF-A0A5C3R0S5-F1
#
_entry.id   AF-A0A5C3R0S5-F1
#
_cell.length_a   1.000
_cell.length_b   1.000
_cell.length_c   1.000
_cell.angle_alpha   90.00
_cell.angle_beta   90.00
_cell.angle_gamma   90.00
#
_symmetry.space_group_name_H-M   'P 1'
#
loop_
_entity.id
_entity.type
_entity.pdbx_description
1 polymer ?
#
loop_
_entity_poly.entity_id
_entity_poly.type
_entity_poly.pdbx_seq_one_letter_code
_entity_poly.pdbx_strand_id
1 'polypeptide(L)'
;MWPLSALTALTLLFSIGIFSDLHFGWNLNNAGAESLDDASLGIMNEALGAGLGMDYVVINGDLVTGSSDREILHGTSRDRSVCNRRYEPRQQPSYTRIADHKIGGAGGPGNYRVPVYKHKSGTTQALVMWFFDSRGQKPALGSDANPEIKDWVDESVARWIKSETKKTDKKWGRAENTGRQAVAFTHIPPHHIRAVSENLDPVKNPGQNGMETTTQDTEKPTRDQPFWDSLNSNVKNLRAVISGHIHGNEWCAREPTKDGIFCFNKHTG
;
A
#
# COMPACT_ATOMS: atom_id res chain seq x y z
N MET A 1 -33.08 -14.96 -40.32
CA MET A 1 -32.44 -15.85 -39.33
C MET A 1 -30.95 -15.91 -39.64
N TRP A 2 -30.14 -15.21 -38.86
CA TRP A 2 -28.69 -15.38 -38.78
C TRP A 2 -28.38 -15.61 -37.30
N PRO A 3 -27.64 -16.66 -36.91
CA PRO A 3 -27.24 -16.82 -35.52
C PRO A 3 -25.95 -16.02 -35.32
N LEU A 4 -26.02 -14.87 -34.64
CA LEU A 4 -24.81 -14.28 -34.07
C LEU A 4 -24.58 -14.90 -32.70
N SER A 5 -23.75 -15.92 -32.70
CA SER A 5 -23.05 -16.42 -31.53
C SER A 5 -22.12 -15.33 -30.98
N ALA A 6 -22.64 -14.45 -30.13
CA ALA A 6 -21.80 -13.63 -29.25
C ALA A 6 -21.52 -14.45 -27.98
N LEU A 7 -20.62 -15.43 -28.09
CA LEU A 7 -19.96 -16.00 -26.94
C LEU A 7 -18.92 -14.95 -26.48
N THR A 8 -19.37 -13.91 -25.80
CA THR A 8 -18.48 -13.01 -25.07
C THR A 8 -17.86 -13.84 -23.95
N ALA A 9 -16.66 -14.35 -24.21
CA ALA A 9 -15.77 -14.76 -23.15
C ALA A 9 -15.47 -13.50 -22.33
N LEU A 10 -16.33 -13.24 -21.33
CA LEU A 10 -16.10 -12.24 -20.32
C LEU A 10 -14.86 -12.72 -19.55
N THR A 11 -13.68 -12.29 -19.96
CA THR A 11 -12.50 -12.38 -19.11
C THR A 11 -12.87 -11.67 -17.82
N LEU A 12 -13.09 -12.43 -16.75
CA LEU A 12 -13.30 -11.86 -15.43
C LEU A 12 -12.06 -11.02 -15.11
N LEU A 13 -12.21 -9.71 -15.19
CA LEU A 13 -11.21 -8.74 -14.78
C LEU A 13 -11.13 -8.81 -13.26
N PHE A 14 -9.92 -8.98 -12.73
CA PHE A 14 -9.69 -8.88 -11.29
C PHE A 14 -9.57 -7.39 -10.93
N SER A 15 -10.51 -6.89 -10.13
CA SER A 15 -10.64 -5.47 -9.79
C SER A 15 -10.16 -5.19 -8.37
N ILE A 16 -9.28 -4.21 -8.21
CA ILE A 16 -8.74 -3.77 -6.92
C ILE A 16 -9.24 -2.36 -6.63
N GLY A 17 -9.95 -2.19 -5.52
CA GLY A 17 -10.25 -0.87 -4.95
C GLY A 17 -9.11 -0.39 -4.07
N ILE A 18 -8.68 0.85 -4.23
CA ILE A 18 -7.59 1.42 -3.43
C ILE A 18 -8.11 2.68 -2.75
N PHE A 19 -8.20 2.65 -1.44
CA PHE A 19 -8.44 3.82 -0.61
C PHE A 19 -7.10 4.29 -0.07
N SER A 20 -6.60 5.39 -0.60
CA SER A 20 -5.27 5.90 -0.28
C SER A 20 -5.34 7.03 0.72
N ASP A 21 -4.23 7.16 1.44
CA ASP A 21 -3.91 8.26 2.32
C ASP A 21 -4.90 8.41 3.50
N LEU A 22 -5.58 7.33 3.91
CA LEU A 22 -6.50 7.36 5.05
C LEU A 22 -5.79 7.65 6.37
N HIS A 23 -6.38 8.54 7.17
CA HIS A 23 -5.86 9.00 8.46
C HIS A 23 -6.86 8.78 9.59
N PHE A 24 -7.34 7.55 9.71
CA PHE A 24 -8.27 7.19 10.78
C PHE A 24 -7.65 7.45 12.16
N GLY A 25 -8.39 8.15 13.04
CA GLY A 25 -7.92 8.47 14.38
C GLY A 25 -6.78 9.50 14.43
N TRP A 26 -6.53 10.22 13.34
CA TRP A 26 -5.55 11.29 13.32
C TRP A 26 -6.09 12.54 14.03
N ASN A 27 -5.26 13.15 14.88
CA ASN A 27 -5.59 14.36 15.62
C ASN A 27 -6.89 14.30 16.45
N LEU A 28 -7.22 13.16 17.08
CA LEU A 28 -8.44 12.98 17.91
C LEU A 28 -8.65 14.04 19.01
N ASN A 29 -7.61 14.80 19.38
CA ASN A 29 -7.70 15.88 20.36
C ASN A 29 -8.23 17.20 19.77
N ASN A 30 -8.33 17.31 18.44
CA ASN A 30 -8.90 18.47 17.76
C ASN A 30 -10.41 18.29 17.57
N ALA A 31 -11.16 19.37 17.84
CA ALA A 31 -12.58 19.40 17.52
C ALA A 31 -12.78 19.13 16.01
N GLY A 32 -13.60 18.13 15.68
CA GLY A 32 -13.89 17.75 14.29
C GLY A 32 -13.06 16.59 13.73
N ALA A 33 -12.11 16.02 14.47
CA ALA A 33 -11.33 14.87 13.99
C ALA A 33 -12.21 13.67 13.61
N GLU A 34 -13.24 13.38 14.39
CA GLU A 34 -14.20 12.30 14.09
C GLU A 34 -14.99 12.55 12.80
N SER A 35 -15.23 13.82 12.43
CA SER A 35 -15.94 14.13 11.19
C SER A 35 -15.12 13.84 9.93
N LEU A 36 -13.79 13.82 10.04
CA LEU A 36 -12.89 13.40 8.97
C LEU A 36 -12.96 11.87 8.79
N ASP A 37 -12.92 11.12 9.91
CA ASP A 37 -13.13 9.67 9.89
C ASP A 37 -14.50 9.30 9.29
N ASP A 38 -15.56 10.00 9.68
CA ASP A 38 -16.91 9.81 9.14
C ASP A 38 -16.98 10.12 7.64
N ALA A 39 -16.26 11.14 7.15
CA ALA A 39 -16.18 11.46 5.72
C ALA A 39 -15.48 10.35 4.93
N SER A 40 -14.32 9.85 5.41
CA SER A 40 -13.63 8.71 4.80
C SER A 40 -14.54 7.47 4.78
N LEU A 41 -15.24 7.17 5.88
CA LEU A 41 -16.20 6.05 5.93
C LEU A 41 -17.36 6.23 4.96
N GLY A 42 -17.88 7.44 4.81
CA GLY A 42 -18.93 7.77 3.84
C GLY A 42 -18.51 7.42 2.42
N ILE A 43 -17.34 7.91 1.99
CA ILE A 43 -16.80 7.64 0.65
C ILE A 43 -16.52 6.15 0.44
N MET A 44 -15.94 5.47 1.43
CA MET A 44 -15.68 4.03 1.34
C MET A 44 -16.99 3.24 1.19
N ASN A 45 -18.01 3.55 1.99
CA ASN A 45 -19.31 2.89 1.92
C ASN A 45 -20.01 3.15 0.59
N GLU A 46 -19.93 4.37 0.07
CA GLU A 46 -20.47 4.70 -1.25
C GLU A 46 -19.75 3.92 -2.36
N ALA A 47 -18.42 3.93 -2.38
CA ALA A 47 -17.63 3.23 -3.39
C ALA A 47 -17.86 1.71 -3.37
N LEU A 48 -17.94 1.12 -2.17
CA LEU A 48 -18.21 -0.32 -2.00
C LEU A 48 -19.69 -0.66 -2.30
N GLY A 49 -20.62 0.23 -1.94
CA GLY A 49 -22.06 0.08 -2.17
C GLY A 49 -22.48 0.35 -3.61
N ALA A 50 -21.69 1.09 -4.39
CA ALA A 50 -21.95 1.45 -5.78
C ALA A 50 -21.90 0.24 -6.75
N GLY A 51 -21.62 -0.97 -6.25
CA GLY A 51 -21.63 -2.18 -7.08
C GLY A 51 -20.51 -2.24 -8.10
N LEU A 52 -19.40 -1.52 -7.86
CA LEU A 52 -18.23 -1.46 -8.74
C LEU A 52 -17.52 -2.83 -8.93
N GLY A 53 -17.93 -3.87 -8.19
CA GLY A 53 -17.47 -5.23 -8.38
C GLY A 53 -16.00 -5.44 -8.02
N MET A 54 -15.56 -4.85 -6.91
CA MET A 54 -14.18 -4.98 -6.43
C MET A 54 -13.95 -6.37 -5.80
N ASP A 55 -12.91 -7.08 -6.25
CA ASP A 55 -12.50 -8.38 -5.73
C ASP A 55 -11.59 -8.27 -4.50
N TYR A 56 -10.88 -7.14 -4.39
CA TYR A 56 -9.96 -6.86 -3.29
C TYR A 56 -9.93 -5.37 -2.98
N VAL A 57 -9.88 -5.03 -1.69
CA VAL A 57 -9.77 -3.64 -1.21
C VAL A 57 -8.43 -3.45 -0.54
N VAL A 58 -7.69 -2.45 -0.99
CA VAL A 58 -6.47 -1.97 -0.37
C VAL A 58 -6.80 -0.70 0.40
N ILE A 59 -6.36 -0.66 1.66
CA ILE A 59 -6.30 0.57 2.43
C ILE A 59 -4.83 0.94 2.56
N ASN A 60 -4.42 2.04 1.94
CA ASN A 60 -3.03 2.50 1.86
C ASN A 60 -2.86 3.85 2.58
N GLY A 61 -2.76 3.84 3.90
CA GLY A 61 -2.73 5.06 4.72
C GLY A 61 -1.76 4.96 5.90
N ASP A 62 -1.64 6.05 6.66
CA ASP A 62 -1.00 6.08 7.98
C ASP A 62 -1.95 5.49 9.04
N LEU A 63 -2.28 4.21 8.88
CA LEU A 63 -3.27 3.53 9.74
C LEU A 63 -2.73 3.21 11.15
N VAL A 64 -1.47 3.54 11.44
CA VAL A 64 -0.78 3.25 12.71
C VAL A 64 -0.59 4.51 13.55
N THR A 65 -1.55 5.45 13.52
CA THR A 65 -1.60 6.55 14.51
C THR A 65 -2.21 6.09 15.85
N GLY A 66 -2.74 4.87 15.92
CA GLY A 66 -3.12 4.21 17.17
C GLY A 66 -1.90 3.67 17.91
N SER A 67 -1.48 4.40 18.95
CA SER A 67 -0.53 4.02 20.02
C SER A 67 0.31 2.76 19.79
N SER A 68 1.61 2.98 19.60
CA SER A 68 2.70 2.05 19.85
C SER A 68 2.40 1.08 21.00
N ASP A 69 2.09 -0.17 20.68
CA ASP A 69 2.74 -1.37 21.25
C ASP A 69 2.02 -2.66 20.90
N ARG A 70 0.76 -2.62 20.45
CA ARG A 70 0.06 -3.80 19.93
C ARG A 70 -0.99 -3.34 18.93
N GLU A 71 -1.23 -4.19 17.94
CA GLU A 71 -2.40 -4.15 17.05
C GLU A 71 -2.25 -3.26 15.80
N ILE A 72 -1.88 -3.91 14.68
CA ILE A 72 -2.25 -3.43 13.35
C ILE A 72 -3.77 -3.61 13.25
N LEU A 73 -4.53 -2.54 13.50
CA LEU A 73 -6.00 -2.56 13.39
C LEU A 73 -6.44 -2.07 12.01
N HIS A 74 -7.17 -2.93 11.30
CA HIS A 74 -8.16 -2.49 10.32
C HIS A 74 -9.49 -2.34 11.05
N GLY A 75 -10.01 -1.11 11.18
CA GLY A 75 -11.38 -0.84 11.59
C GLY A 75 -11.53 0.32 12.57
N THR A 76 -12.32 1.33 12.19
CA THR A 76 -12.80 2.40 13.07
C THR A 76 -14.22 2.13 13.54
N SER A 77 -14.43 2.30 14.85
CA SER A 77 -15.73 2.56 15.46
C SER A 77 -15.51 2.95 16.91
N ARG A 78 -16.27 3.93 17.41
CA ARG A 78 -16.36 4.35 18.82
C ARG A 78 -16.68 3.20 19.79
N ASP A 79 -17.05 2.03 19.28
CA ASP A 79 -17.09 0.83 20.07
C ASP A 79 -15.67 0.31 20.30
N ARG A 80 -15.14 0.54 21.52
CA ARG A 80 -13.92 -0.13 21.98
C ARG A 80 -14.01 -1.65 21.79
N SER A 81 -15.17 -2.27 21.59
CA SER A 81 -15.26 -3.71 21.25
C SER A 81 -14.68 -4.08 19.87
N VAL A 82 -14.60 -3.14 18.92
CA VAL A 82 -14.00 -3.37 17.58
C VAL A 82 -12.49 -3.23 17.64
N CYS A 83 -11.97 -2.20 18.33
CA CYS A 83 -10.54 -2.04 18.58
C CYS A 83 -9.99 -3.04 19.62
N ASN A 84 -10.85 -3.62 20.46
CA ASN A 84 -10.48 -4.60 21.49
C ASN A 84 -10.83 -6.04 21.06
N ARG A 85 -11.03 -6.25 19.75
CA ARG A 85 -11.19 -7.61 19.24
C ARG A 85 -9.81 -8.25 19.23
N ARG A 86 -9.50 -8.87 20.39
CA ARG A 86 -8.43 -9.85 20.60
C ARG A 86 -8.04 -10.47 19.27
N TYR A 87 -6.77 -10.31 18.90
CA TYR A 87 -6.03 -11.13 17.94
C TYR A 87 -6.97 -12.14 17.29
N GLU A 88 -7.67 -11.76 16.21
CA GLU A 88 -8.40 -12.78 15.48
C GLU A 88 -7.29 -13.73 14.98
N PRO A 89 -7.21 -14.96 15.53
CA PRO A 89 -6.13 -15.87 15.16
C PRO A 89 -6.20 -16.00 13.66
N ARG A 90 -5.06 -15.77 12.95
CA ARG A 90 -4.92 -15.80 11.49
C ARG A 90 -6.13 -16.50 10.89
N GLN A 91 -7.14 -15.73 10.45
CA GLN A 91 -8.36 -16.36 9.98
C GLN A 91 -7.93 -17.27 8.84
N GLN A 92 -7.95 -18.58 9.06
CA GLN A 92 -7.66 -19.50 7.98
C GLN A 92 -8.89 -19.43 7.09
N PRO A 93 -8.75 -18.89 5.87
CA PRO A 93 -7.58 -19.08 5.01
C PRO A 93 -6.92 -17.77 4.49
N SER A 94 -6.31 -16.94 5.35
CA SER A 94 -5.61 -15.74 4.90
C SER A 94 -4.37 -16.07 4.06
N TYR A 95 -4.35 -15.59 2.81
CA TYR A 95 -3.20 -15.70 1.91
C TYR A 95 -2.10 -14.69 2.21
N THR A 96 -2.29 -13.79 3.17
CA THR A 96 -1.28 -12.81 3.58
C THR A 96 -0.01 -13.51 4.06
N ARG A 97 1.15 -13.02 3.60
CA ARG A 97 2.48 -13.46 3.99
C ARG A 97 3.19 -12.28 4.63
N ILE A 98 3.07 -12.18 5.94
CA ILE A 98 3.69 -11.14 6.76
C ILE A 98 5.19 -11.42 6.86
N ALA A 99 6.00 -10.36 6.84
CA ALA A 99 7.43 -10.45 7.10
C ALA A 99 7.70 -10.95 8.52
N ASP A 100 8.93 -11.41 8.76
CA ASP A 100 9.35 -11.72 10.13
C ASP A 100 9.36 -10.43 10.98
N HIS A 101 9.05 -10.52 12.27
CA HIS A 101 9.02 -9.38 13.20
C HIS A 101 10.31 -8.54 13.26
N LYS A 102 11.45 -9.07 12.78
CA LYS A 102 12.73 -8.36 12.69
C LYS A 102 12.88 -7.53 11.40
N ILE A 103 11.91 -7.60 10.49
CA ILE A 103 11.92 -6.88 9.21
C ILE A 103 11.07 -5.61 9.35
N GLY A 104 11.63 -4.48 8.91
CA GLY A 104 10.98 -3.16 8.94
C GLY A 104 11.52 -2.20 9.99
N GLY A 105 12.49 -2.62 10.80
CA GLY A 105 13.11 -1.77 11.82
C GLY A 105 12.16 -1.43 12.98
N ALA A 106 12.64 -0.61 13.92
CA ALA A 106 11.81 -0.13 15.02
C ALA A 106 10.62 0.68 14.48
N GLY A 107 9.40 0.32 14.91
CA GLY A 107 8.17 0.98 14.48
C GLY A 107 7.66 0.61 13.09
N GLY A 108 8.29 -0.34 12.37
CA GLY A 108 7.88 -0.74 11.01
C GLY A 108 7.40 -2.19 10.85
N PRO A 109 6.55 -2.77 11.73
CA PRO A 109 6.16 -4.18 11.61
C PRO A 109 5.24 -4.50 10.41
N GLY A 110 4.68 -3.50 9.74
CA GLY A 110 3.60 -3.61 8.74
C GLY A 110 4.01 -4.11 7.35
N ASN A 111 5.06 -4.92 7.22
CA ASN A 111 5.55 -5.40 5.93
C ASN A 111 4.94 -6.76 5.56
N TYR A 112 4.26 -6.86 4.41
CA TYR A 112 3.63 -8.12 3.98
C TYR A 112 3.41 -8.20 2.46
N ARG A 113 3.10 -9.40 1.97
CA ARG A 113 2.68 -9.62 0.58
C ARG A 113 1.44 -10.51 0.49
N VAL A 114 0.61 -10.26 -0.51
CA VAL A 114 -0.62 -11.02 -0.78
C VAL A 114 -0.53 -11.61 -2.19
N PRO A 115 -0.41 -12.94 -2.33
CA PRO A 115 -0.50 -13.59 -3.63
C PRO A 115 -1.96 -13.77 -4.06
N VAL A 116 -2.26 -13.40 -5.31
CA VAL A 116 -3.52 -13.70 -6.00
C VAL A 116 -3.26 -14.84 -6.97
N TYR A 117 -4.06 -15.89 -6.89
CA TYR A 117 -3.89 -17.12 -7.67
C TYR A 117 -4.77 -17.12 -8.91
N LYS A 118 -4.29 -17.73 -10.00
CA LYS A 118 -5.07 -17.85 -11.26
C LYS A 118 -6.37 -18.63 -11.07
N HIS A 119 -6.38 -19.59 -10.14
CA HIS A 119 -7.52 -20.47 -9.88
C HIS A 119 -7.64 -20.74 -8.38
N LYS A 120 -8.88 -20.96 -7.91
CA LYS A 120 -9.21 -21.20 -6.50
C LYS A 120 -8.43 -22.35 -5.84
N SER A 121 -8.18 -23.43 -6.58
CA SER A 121 -7.43 -24.61 -6.12
C SER A 121 -6.00 -24.68 -6.65
N GLY A 122 -5.58 -23.67 -7.44
CA GLY A 122 -4.27 -23.65 -8.09
C GLY A 122 -3.20 -23.06 -7.21
N THR A 123 -1.94 -23.38 -7.52
CA THR A 123 -0.79 -22.81 -6.83
C THR A 123 -0.07 -21.74 -7.65
N THR A 124 -0.49 -21.53 -8.90
CA THR A 124 0.09 -20.53 -9.81
C THR A 124 -0.44 -19.13 -9.47
N GLN A 125 0.48 -18.25 -9.11
CA GLN A 125 0.18 -16.86 -8.79
C GLN A 125 0.04 -16.04 -10.09
N ALA A 126 -1.03 -15.27 -10.19
CA ALA A 126 -1.28 -14.28 -11.24
C ALA A 126 -0.70 -12.92 -10.88
N LEU A 127 -0.86 -12.51 -9.62
CA LEU A 127 -0.44 -11.22 -9.10
C LEU A 127 0.16 -11.40 -7.69
N VAL A 128 1.15 -10.57 -7.35
CA VAL A 128 1.64 -10.40 -5.97
C VAL A 128 1.51 -8.93 -5.60
N MET A 129 0.71 -8.64 -4.59
CA MET A 129 0.60 -7.31 -4.00
C MET A 129 1.59 -7.21 -2.84
N TRP A 130 2.48 -6.20 -2.87
CA TRP A 130 3.47 -5.95 -1.83
C TRP A 130 3.08 -4.72 -1.03
N PHE A 131 3.24 -4.77 0.29
CA PHE A 131 2.91 -3.70 1.21
C PHE A 131 4.13 -3.42 2.09
N PHE A 132 4.58 -2.17 2.05
CA PHE A 132 5.80 -1.74 2.70
C PHE A 132 5.49 -0.65 3.73
N ASP A 133 5.98 -0.88 4.95
CA ASP A 133 5.80 0.04 6.07
C ASP A 133 6.87 1.13 5.98
N SER A 134 6.46 2.32 5.53
CA SER A 134 7.32 3.50 5.48
C SER A 134 7.47 4.20 6.83
N ARG A 135 6.85 3.68 7.90
CA ARG A 135 6.88 4.27 9.24
C ARG A 135 6.39 5.72 9.22
N GLY A 136 6.94 6.61 10.05
CA GLY A 136 6.50 8.00 10.19
C GLY A 136 5.55 8.25 11.36
N GLN A 137 5.52 7.34 12.35
CA GLN A 137 4.66 7.48 13.52
C GLN A 137 5.19 8.58 14.45
N LYS A 138 4.33 9.55 14.75
CA LYS A 138 4.54 10.46 15.88
C LYS A 138 4.23 9.72 17.19
N PRO A 139 5.00 9.96 18.26
CA PRO A 139 4.68 9.38 19.56
C PRO A 139 3.28 9.82 20.04
N ALA A 140 2.61 8.95 20.79
CA ALA A 140 1.37 9.31 21.46
C ALA A 140 1.65 10.46 22.44
N LEU A 141 0.79 11.49 22.44
CA LEU A 141 0.92 12.61 23.36
C LEU A 141 0.89 12.08 24.81
N GLY A 142 1.98 12.29 25.55
CA GLY A 142 2.13 11.87 26.95
C GLY A 142 2.81 10.51 27.16
N SER A 143 3.32 9.84 26.12
CA SER A 143 4.19 8.67 26.31
C SER A 143 5.65 9.08 26.52
N ASP A 144 6.26 8.59 27.60
CA ASP A 144 7.72 8.61 27.79
C ASP A 144 8.43 7.60 26.86
N ALA A 145 7.65 6.75 26.20
CA ALA A 145 8.09 5.72 25.29
C ALA A 145 7.80 6.12 23.85
N ASN A 146 8.85 6.61 23.19
CA ASN A 146 9.38 6.27 21.87
C ASN A 146 9.82 7.56 21.16
N PRO A 147 11.11 7.74 20.80
CA PRO A 147 11.50 8.85 19.94
C PRO A 147 10.70 8.79 18.64
N GLU A 148 10.50 9.94 18.00
CA GLU A 148 9.89 10.07 16.67
C GLU A 148 10.34 8.93 15.76
N ILE A 149 9.39 8.09 15.35
CA ILE A 149 9.68 6.99 14.44
C ILE A 149 9.81 7.61 13.06
N LYS A 150 11.04 7.76 12.63
CA LYS A 150 11.36 8.34 11.33
C LYS A 150 10.75 7.54 10.16
N ASP A 151 10.57 8.24 9.05
CA ASP A 151 9.65 7.97 7.96
C ASP A 151 10.33 7.40 6.69
N TRP A 152 10.92 6.20 6.80
CA TRP A 152 11.37 5.46 5.62
C TRP A 152 11.09 3.96 5.70
N VAL A 153 11.14 3.24 4.58
CA VAL A 153 11.12 1.78 4.56
C VAL A 153 12.51 1.26 4.93
N ASP A 154 12.62 0.53 6.04
CA ASP A 154 13.91 0.07 6.59
C ASP A 154 14.70 -0.87 5.65
N GLU A 155 16.04 -0.80 5.70
CA GLU A 155 16.92 -1.60 4.84
C GLU A 155 16.77 -3.12 5.01
N SER A 156 16.27 -3.59 6.16
CA SER A 156 15.95 -5.01 6.34
C SER A 156 14.88 -5.50 5.37
N VAL A 157 13.96 -4.61 4.95
CA VAL A 157 12.92 -4.90 3.94
C VAL A 157 13.57 -5.17 2.58
N ALA A 158 14.65 -4.47 2.22
CA ALA A 158 15.38 -4.72 0.98
C ALA A 158 15.91 -6.16 0.90
N ARG A 159 16.47 -6.67 2.00
CA ARG A 159 16.95 -8.06 2.10
C ARG A 159 15.78 -9.06 2.06
N TRP A 160 14.66 -8.71 2.68
CA TRP A 160 13.44 -9.52 2.67
C TRP A 160 12.84 -9.65 1.26
N ILE A 161 12.71 -8.56 0.51
CA ILE A 161 12.24 -8.56 -0.90
C ILE A 161 13.07 -9.55 -1.71
N LYS A 162 14.40 -9.40 -1.70
CA LYS A 162 15.33 -10.28 -2.43
C LYS A 162 15.18 -11.76 -2.04
N SER A 163 15.01 -12.04 -0.75
CA SER A 163 14.82 -13.39 -0.24
C SER A 163 13.50 -13.99 -0.71
N GLU A 164 12.41 -13.24 -0.61
CA GLU A 164 11.05 -13.70 -0.94
C GLU A 164 10.82 -13.83 -2.43
N THR A 165 11.40 -12.96 -3.27
CA THR A 165 11.36 -13.11 -4.73
C THR A 165 12.11 -14.38 -5.13
N LYS A 166 13.33 -14.61 -4.63
CA LYS A 166 14.11 -15.82 -4.90
C LYS A 166 13.38 -17.09 -4.48
N LYS A 167 12.77 -17.11 -3.29
CA LYS A 167 11.97 -18.27 -2.83
C LYS A 167 10.76 -18.50 -3.72
N THR A 168 10.07 -17.44 -4.13
CA THR A 168 8.89 -17.50 -4.99
C THR A 168 9.26 -18.02 -6.38
N ASP A 169 10.33 -17.51 -6.98
CA ASP A 169 10.83 -17.96 -8.27
C ASP A 169 11.30 -19.41 -8.25
N LYS A 170 12.01 -19.81 -7.19
CA LYS A 170 12.41 -21.21 -7.02
C LYS A 170 11.21 -22.16 -6.94
N LYS A 171 10.14 -21.74 -6.26
CA LYS A 171 8.96 -22.60 -6.03
C LYS A 171 8.01 -22.64 -7.22
N TRP A 172 7.81 -21.51 -7.90
CA TRP A 172 6.74 -21.35 -8.88
C TRP A 172 7.22 -20.97 -10.28
N GLY A 173 8.53 -20.86 -10.49
CA GLY A 173 9.11 -20.34 -11.72
C GLY A 173 9.25 -18.83 -11.70
N ARG A 174 10.18 -18.35 -12.54
CA ARG A 174 10.49 -16.93 -12.72
C ARG A 174 9.25 -16.16 -13.17
N ALA A 175 9.11 -14.91 -12.72
CA ALA A 175 7.96 -14.09 -13.06
C ALA A 175 7.80 -13.90 -14.58
N GLU A 176 8.91 -13.72 -15.31
CA GLU A 176 8.89 -13.51 -16.77
C GLU A 176 8.32 -14.74 -17.51
N ASN A 177 8.61 -15.94 -17.03
CA ASN A 177 8.19 -17.20 -17.65
C ASN A 177 6.74 -17.58 -17.29
N THR A 178 6.22 -17.06 -16.19
CA THR A 178 4.91 -17.46 -15.64
C THR A 178 3.80 -16.44 -15.95
N GLY A 179 4.19 -15.27 -16.45
CA GLY A 179 3.30 -14.12 -16.64
C GLY A 179 2.81 -13.51 -15.32
N ARG A 180 3.43 -13.87 -14.18
CA ARG A 180 3.07 -13.34 -12.86
C ARG A 180 3.36 -11.85 -12.81
N GLN A 181 2.44 -11.06 -12.29
CA GLN A 181 2.55 -9.60 -12.15
C GLN A 181 2.78 -9.20 -10.69
N ALA A 182 3.21 -7.96 -10.46
CA ALA A 182 3.31 -7.40 -9.12
C ALA A 182 2.86 -5.93 -9.09
N VAL A 183 2.28 -5.54 -7.97
CA VAL A 183 2.02 -4.14 -7.59
C VAL A 183 2.56 -3.93 -6.19
N ALA A 184 2.99 -2.71 -5.88
CA ALA A 184 3.52 -2.36 -4.58
C ALA A 184 2.79 -1.16 -3.99
N PHE A 185 2.67 -1.16 -2.67
CA PHE A 185 2.08 -0.13 -1.87
C PHE A 185 3.07 0.31 -0.80
N THR A 186 3.24 1.61 -0.65
CA THR A 186 3.97 2.27 0.44
C THR A 186 3.19 3.53 0.73
N HIS A 187 3.06 3.95 1.99
CA HIS A 187 2.29 5.16 2.26
C HIS A 187 3.06 6.40 1.80
N ILE A 188 4.26 6.59 2.34
CA ILE A 188 5.14 7.73 2.02
C ILE A 188 5.94 7.40 0.75
N PRO A 189 5.97 8.29 -0.26
CA PRO A 189 6.71 8.04 -1.50
C PRO A 189 8.22 7.93 -1.26
N PRO A 190 8.91 6.98 -1.91
CA PRO A 190 10.37 6.91 -1.86
C PRO A 190 11.01 8.23 -2.34
N HIS A 191 12.15 8.61 -1.77
CA HIS A 191 12.86 9.84 -2.10
C HIS A 191 13.16 9.96 -3.60
N HIS A 192 13.46 8.84 -4.25
CA HIS A 192 13.68 8.75 -5.70
C HIS A 192 12.55 9.39 -6.52
N ILE A 193 11.31 9.33 -6.02
CA ILE A 193 10.12 9.82 -6.72
C ILE A 193 10.03 11.34 -6.74
N ARG A 194 10.79 12.05 -5.90
CA ARG A 194 10.86 13.52 -5.93
C ARG A 194 11.23 14.05 -7.32
N ALA A 195 12.20 13.43 -7.98
CA ALA A 195 12.59 13.83 -9.33
C ALA A 195 11.48 13.61 -10.37
N VAL A 196 10.56 12.66 -10.13
CA VAL A 196 9.38 12.44 -10.99
C VAL A 196 8.35 13.54 -10.74
N SER A 197 8.03 13.83 -9.47
CA SER A 197 7.04 14.84 -9.12
C SER A 197 7.43 16.25 -9.57
N GLU A 198 8.71 16.59 -9.52
CA GLU A 198 9.23 17.90 -9.96
C GLU A 198 9.20 18.10 -11.48
N ASN A 199 9.02 17.03 -12.27
CA ASN A 199 9.07 17.06 -13.74
C ASN A 199 7.78 16.57 -14.40
N LEU A 200 6.65 16.62 -13.69
CA LEU A 200 5.36 16.22 -14.24
C LEU A 200 4.89 17.18 -15.32
N ASP A 201 4.20 16.64 -16.34
CA ASP A 201 3.53 17.41 -17.37
C ASP A 201 2.04 17.53 -16.97
N PRO A 202 1.52 18.72 -16.64
CA PRO A 202 0.14 18.88 -16.17
C PRO A 202 -0.93 18.40 -17.16
N VAL A 203 -0.61 18.33 -18.46
CA VAL A 203 -1.53 17.81 -19.49
C VAL A 203 -1.54 16.29 -19.49
N LYS A 204 -0.38 15.65 -19.23
CA LYS A 204 -0.25 14.18 -19.18
C LYS A 204 -0.54 13.59 -17.80
N ASN A 205 -0.32 14.37 -16.76
CA ASN A 205 -0.40 14.00 -15.36
C ASN A 205 -1.36 14.97 -14.64
N PRO A 206 -2.67 14.93 -14.94
CA PRO A 206 -3.64 15.80 -14.30
C PRO A 206 -3.77 15.48 -12.80
N GLY A 207 -4.28 16.43 -12.01
CA GLY A 207 -4.54 16.25 -10.56
C GLY A 207 -3.51 16.90 -9.63
N GLN A 208 -2.57 17.69 -10.17
CA GLN A 208 -1.52 18.41 -9.43
C GLN A 208 -2.00 19.73 -8.76
N ASN A 209 -3.27 19.81 -8.36
CA ASN A 209 -3.90 21.05 -7.87
C ASN A 209 -3.85 21.21 -6.34
N GLY A 210 -3.00 20.43 -5.66
CA GLY A 210 -2.92 20.35 -4.21
C GLY A 210 -1.52 20.59 -3.66
N MET A 211 -1.28 20.10 -2.45
CA MET A 211 -0.01 20.24 -1.74
C MET A 211 1.12 19.44 -2.43
N GLU A 212 2.32 20.00 -2.41
CA GLU A 212 3.52 19.36 -2.97
C GLU A 212 3.76 18.00 -2.32
N THR A 213 4.14 17.02 -3.14
CA THR A 213 4.47 15.67 -2.67
C THR A 213 5.74 15.71 -1.81
N THR A 214 5.64 15.26 -0.57
CA THR A 214 6.81 14.95 0.27
C THR A 214 7.23 13.50 0.08
N THR A 215 8.46 13.19 0.50
CA THR A 215 9.06 11.87 0.31
C THR A 215 9.74 11.38 1.60
N GLN A 216 10.02 10.08 1.65
CA GLN A 216 10.65 9.41 2.79
C GLN A 216 11.98 10.07 3.19
N ASP A 217 12.16 10.24 4.50
CA ASP A 217 13.34 10.82 5.17
C ASP A 217 13.93 12.04 4.42
N THR A 218 13.24 13.17 4.53
CA THR A 218 13.68 14.43 3.92
C THR A 218 15.04 14.93 4.43
N GLU A 219 15.46 14.52 5.63
CA GLU A 219 16.76 14.87 6.21
C GLU A 219 17.91 14.08 5.60
N LYS A 220 17.68 12.79 5.30
CA LYS A 220 18.66 11.89 4.70
C LYS A 220 18.03 11.12 3.52
N PRO A 221 17.95 11.76 2.34
CA PRO A 221 17.44 11.25 1.06
C PRO A 221 17.89 9.88 0.54
N THR A 222 18.85 9.24 1.20
CA THR A 222 19.49 7.99 0.74
C THR A 222 19.12 6.79 1.59
N ARG A 223 18.35 6.99 2.67
CA ARG A 223 18.04 5.91 3.62
C ARG A 223 17.08 4.86 3.09
N ASP A 224 16.17 5.26 2.22
CA ASP A 224 15.22 4.38 1.53
C ASP A 224 15.78 3.83 0.20
N GLN A 225 16.95 4.30 -0.24
CA GLN A 225 17.62 3.83 -1.46
C GLN A 225 17.77 2.29 -1.51
N PRO A 226 18.19 1.60 -0.43
CA PRO A 226 18.26 0.13 -0.45
C PRO A 226 16.90 -0.53 -0.73
N PHE A 227 15.82 0.04 -0.19
CA PHE A 227 14.46 -0.42 -0.45
C PHE A 227 14.10 -0.23 -1.93
N TRP A 228 14.25 0.99 -2.45
CA TRP A 228 13.90 1.32 -3.82
C TRP A 228 14.67 0.48 -4.85
N ASP A 229 15.98 0.32 -4.64
CA ASP A 229 16.81 -0.50 -5.51
C ASP A 229 16.45 -1.98 -5.41
N SER A 230 16.17 -2.50 -4.21
CA SER A 230 15.78 -3.90 -4.06
C SER A 230 14.44 -4.21 -4.71
N LEU A 231 13.44 -3.33 -4.56
CA LEU A 231 12.14 -3.47 -5.19
C LEU A 231 12.28 -3.57 -6.72
N ASN A 232 12.95 -2.62 -7.34
CA ASN A 232 13.11 -2.56 -8.80
C ASN A 232 14.11 -3.60 -9.36
N SER A 233 15.09 -4.04 -8.56
CA SER A 233 16.05 -5.06 -8.99
C SER A 233 15.53 -6.49 -8.84
N ASN A 234 14.68 -6.77 -7.85
CA ASN A 234 14.24 -8.14 -7.54
C ASN A 234 12.80 -8.43 -7.97
N VAL A 235 11.92 -7.43 -8.03
CA VAL A 235 10.53 -7.58 -8.49
C VAL A 235 10.43 -7.14 -9.95
N LYS A 236 11.01 -7.94 -10.85
CA LYS A 236 11.12 -7.59 -12.29
C LYS A 236 9.78 -7.47 -13.03
N ASN A 237 8.72 -7.97 -12.43
CA ASN A 237 7.35 -7.95 -12.93
C ASN A 237 6.48 -6.86 -12.26
N LEU A 238 7.11 -5.87 -11.63
CA LEU A 238 6.43 -4.74 -11.01
C LEU A 238 5.76 -3.86 -12.07
N ARG A 239 4.46 -3.61 -11.91
CA ARG A 239 3.65 -2.81 -12.84
C ARG A 239 3.43 -1.40 -12.34
N ALA A 240 3.16 -1.28 -11.05
CA ALA A 240 2.95 0.01 -10.41
C ALA A 240 3.42 -0.02 -8.96
N VAL A 241 3.89 1.14 -8.50
CA VAL A 241 4.03 1.47 -7.09
C VAL A 241 2.99 2.55 -6.78
N ILE A 242 2.22 2.37 -5.71
CA ILE A 242 1.08 3.21 -5.36
C ILE A 242 1.32 3.77 -3.96
N SER A 243 1.18 5.09 -3.84
CA SER A 243 1.50 5.87 -2.63
C SER A 243 0.42 6.86 -2.28
N GLY A 244 0.50 7.43 -1.08
CA GLY A 244 -0.29 8.57 -0.60
C GLY A 244 0.63 9.57 0.12
N HIS A 245 0.22 10.06 1.29
CA HIS A 245 0.95 10.87 2.29
C HIS A 245 0.56 12.34 2.38
N ILE A 246 0.46 13.04 1.24
CA ILE A 246 0.13 14.46 1.22
C ILE A 246 -1.19 14.67 0.50
N HIS A 247 -2.19 15.09 1.27
CA HIS A 247 -3.63 14.97 1.01
C HIS A 247 -4.17 15.64 -0.26
N GLY A 248 -3.34 16.36 -1.00
CA GLY A 248 -3.76 17.28 -2.05
C GLY A 248 -3.66 16.74 -3.47
N ASN A 249 -2.51 16.19 -3.84
CA ASN A 249 -2.20 15.86 -5.22
C ASN A 249 -2.63 14.43 -5.59
N GLU A 250 -3.01 14.25 -6.86
CA GLU A 250 -3.16 12.95 -7.49
C GLU A 250 -2.42 12.97 -8.82
N TRP A 251 -1.61 11.95 -9.10
CA TRP A 251 -0.99 11.77 -10.42
C TRP A 251 -0.42 10.36 -10.57
N CYS A 252 -0.35 9.88 -11.80
CA CYS A 252 0.46 8.71 -12.16
C CYS A 252 1.44 9.09 -13.27
N ALA A 253 2.69 8.66 -13.15
CA ALA A 253 3.72 8.90 -14.14
C ALA A 253 4.63 7.67 -14.31
N ARG A 254 5.20 7.51 -15.50
CA ARG A 254 6.26 6.52 -15.74
C ARG A 254 7.56 7.07 -15.17
N GLU A 255 8.17 6.34 -14.26
CA GLU A 255 9.47 6.68 -13.69
C GLU A 255 10.57 6.34 -14.70
N PRO A 256 11.44 7.30 -15.07
CA PRO A 256 12.34 7.16 -16.22
C PRO A 256 13.54 6.24 -16.01
N THR A 257 13.96 5.95 -14.78
CA THR A 257 15.19 5.19 -14.50
C THR A 257 14.98 3.69 -14.31
N LYS A 258 13.78 3.26 -13.92
CA LYS A 258 13.40 1.87 -13.63
C LYS A 258 12.23 1.36 -14.49
N ASP A 259 11.67 2.20 -15.37
CA ASP A 259 10.59 1.89 -16.34
C ASP A 259 9.29 1.35 -15.70
N GLY A 260 9.03 1.73 -14.44
CA GLY A 260 7.81 1.42 -13.71
C GLY A 260 6.81 2.58 -13.72
N ILE A 261 5.53 2.29 -13.46
CA ILE A 261 4.53 3.34 -13.18
C ILE A 261 4.58 3.65 -11.68
N PHE A 262 4.61 4.93 -11.32
CA PHE A 262 4.36 5.40 -9.97
C PHE A 262 3.05 6.18 -9.94
N CYS A 263 2.19 5.87 -8.97
CA CYS A 263 0.95 6.58 -8.73
C CYS A 263 0.97 7.18 -7.32
N PHE A 264 0.84 8.48 -7.24
CA PHE A 264 0.60 9.22 -6.02
C PHE A 264 -0.90 9.50 -5.94
N ASN A 265 -1.56 8.92 -4.94
CA ASN A 265 -3.00 9.04 -4.79
C ASN A 265 -3.34 10.10 -3.75
N LYS A 266 -4.41 10.83 -4.00
CA LYS A 266 -4.99 11.79 -3.08
C LYS A 266 -5.62 11.11 -1.85
N HIS A 267 -5.80 11.90 -0.79
CA HIS A 267 -6.63 11.57 0.36
C HIS A 267 -8.03 11.11 -0.01
N THR A 268 -8.45 9.99 0.55
CA THR A 268 -9.83 9.50 0.47
C THR A 268 -10.62 9.99 1.70
N GLY A 269 -11.19 11.21 1.64
CA GLY A 269 -12.00 11.78 2.75
C GLY A 269 -11.63 13.20 3.12
#